data_AF-B2AQ11-F1
#
_entry.id   AF-B2AQ11-F1
#
_cell.length_a   1.000
_cell.length_b   1.000
_cell.length_c   1.000
_cell.angle_alpha   90.00
_cell.angle_beta   90.00
_cell.angle_gamma   90.00
#
_symmetry.space_group_name_H-M   'P 1'
#
loop_
_entity.id
_entity.type
_entity.pdbx_description
1 polymer ?
#
loop_
_entity_poly.entity_id
_entity_poly.type
_entity_poly.pdbx_seq_one_letter_code
_entity_poly.pdbx_strand_id
1 'polypeptide(L)'
;MLLEQFMHHRIQAISHIQAALADPSRALSDENIATVFQMLCIEENLFLYAGDSLRDHPAWKHLQPDVSQRQAHLAGLKRMLFLRGGIARLDGMKGLQAFIIRWVCTSLACRLVFSLPPPSHPGQYLYQPTNRNELSAAHLSDHTFAASHLLPHGLLKKLYNYPHSSPFYQAGSAMATACATLGVSRDLINHITTLDCLLRDALAWYISRPTSQWDALDIQNLMSIGLGELIHFILRAETALSATENVIAICLFVFTFFVGNGAHAACSPLPGIMPRLRHHFTDAELSPNLKRIGIETWVGFVLLIASSQNPESEEFFFRFMVEMLGDRGVGDYEGFRGSMVDRGVWTPVVEAHAVKAWGELEGPLGEYRSGRREIWEVRRGGVDVGEEQGVSIPMSNPYATSHMKKIFSSDGEGVKVDV
;
A
#
# COMPACT_ATOMS: atom_id res chain seq x y z
N MET A 1 -34.03 -3.40 -15.41
CA MET A 1 -33.59 -4.72 -15.94
C MET A 1 -32.31 -5.24 -15.28
N LEU A 2 -31.16 -4.56 -15.35
CA LEU A 2 -29.89 -5.03 -14.74
C LEU A 2 -29.96 -5.23 -13.21
N LEU A 3 -30.75 -4.42 -12.53
CA LEU A 3 -30.82 -4.35 -11.07
C LEU A 3 -31.75 -5.39 -10.44
N GLU A 4 -32.87 -5.68 -11.09
CA GLU A 4 -33.75 -6.80 -10.69
C GLU A 4 -33.03 -8.14 -10.89
N GLN A 5 -32.26 -8.28 -11.97
CA GLN A 5 -31.39 -9.44 -12.19
C GLN A 5 -30.31 -9.54 -11.10
N PHE A 6 -29.64 -8.44 -10.76
CA PHE A 6 -28.66 -8.42 -9.67
C PHE A 6 -29.28 -8.84 -8.32
N MET A 7 -30.46 -8.30 -7.97
CA MET A 7 -31.14 -8.65 -6.72
C MET A 7 -31.64 -10.09 -6.70
N HIS A 8 -32.17 -10.59 -7.82
CA HIS A 8 -32.59 -11.98 -7.96
C HIS A 8 -31.41 -12.93 -7.76
N HIS A 9 -30.27 -12.67 -8.41
CA HIS A 9 -29.06 -13.47 -8.24
C HIS A 9 -28.48 -13.38 -6.83
N ARG A 10 -28.55 -12.21 -6.16
CA ARG A 10 -28.12 -12.05 -4.75
C ARG A 10 -28.97 -12.91 -3.81
N ILE A 11 -30.30 -12.88 -3.94
CA ILE A 11 -31.21 -13.67 -3.08
C ILE A 11 -31.00 -15.17 -3.32
N GLN A 12 -30.85 -15.59 -4.58
CA GLN A 12 -30.52 -16.98 -4.91
C GLN A 12 -29.19 -17.40 -4.29
N ALA A 13 -28.14 -16.57 -4.42
CA ALA A 13 -26.84 -16.85 -3.83
C ALA A 13 -26.94 -17.02 -2.30
N ILE A 14 -27.60 -16.09 -1.60
CA ILE A 14 -27.80 -16.18 -0.14
C ILE A 14 -28.54 -17.47 0.25
N SER A 15 -29.62 -17.80 -0.46
CA SER A 15 -30.41 -19.00 -0.20
C SER A 15 -29.60 -20.29 -0.43
N HIS A 16 -28.85 -20.35 -1.54
CA HIS A 16 -27.97 -21.48 -1.84
C HIS A 16 -26.88 -21.66 -0.79
N ILE A 17 -26.30 -20.57 -0.28
CA ILE A 17 -25.29 -20.60 0.78
C ILE A 17 -25.90 -21.08 2.08
N GLN A 18 -27.05 -20.56 2.48
CA GLN A 18 -27.75 -21.01 3.69
C GLN A 18 -28.08 -22.50 3.63
N ALA A 19 -28.54 -22.99 2.47
CA ALA A 19 -28.79 -24.41 2.26
C ALA A 19 -27.49 -25.25 2.31
N ALA A 20 -26.40 -24.75 1.73
CA ALA A 20 -25.11 -25.45 1.73
C ALA A 20 -24.44 -25.45 3.12
N LEU A 21 -24.67 -24.42 3.93
CA LEU A 21 -24.22 -24.32 5.33
C LEU A 21 -25.07 -25.18 6.27
N ALA A 22 -26.31 -25.51 5.90
CA ALA A 22 -27.18 -26.38 6.70
C ALA A 22 -26.72 -27.85 6.69
N ASP A 23 -25.91 -28.26 5.70
CA ASP A 23 -25.26 -29.56 5.66
C ASP A 23 -23.92 -29.52 6.41
N PRO A 24 -23.79 -30.16 7.60
CA PRO A 24 -22.56 -30.11 8.39
C PRO A 24 -21.34 -30.69 7.66
N SER A 25 -21.55 -31.61 6.71
CA SER A 25 -20.47 -32.24 5.95
C SER A 25 -19.88 -31.32 4.88
N ARG A 26 -20.67 -30.35 4.41
CA ARG A 26 -20.28 -29.37 3.38
C ARG A 26 -20.06 -27.98 3.94
N ALA A 27 -20.56 -27.68 5.14
CA ALA A 27 -20.46 -26.36 5.75
C ALA A 27 -19.03 -25.82 5.82
N LEU A 28 -18.01 -26.69 5.86
CA LEU A 28 -16.59 -26.30 5.89
C LEU A 28 -15.87 -26.49 4.54
N SER A 29 -16.57 -26.79 3.44
CA SER A 29 -15.96 -26.97 2.12
C SER A 29 -15.36 -25.66 1.60
N ASP A 30 -14.36 -25.76 0.70
CA ASP A 30 -13.69 -24.57 0.17
C ASP A 30 -14.66 -23.71 -0.66
N GLU A 31 -15.63 -24.32 -1.33
CA GLU A 31 -16.67 -23.63 -2.10
C GLU A 31 -17.57 -22.79 -1.17
N ASN A 32 -17.99 -23.34 -0.04
CA ASN A 32 -18.80 -22.60 0.92
C ASN A 32 -18.02 -21.47 1.58
N ILE A 33 -16.75 -21.70 1.94
CA ILE A 33 -15.87 -20.63 2.44
C ILE A 33 -15.68 -19.55 1.37
N ALA A 34 -15.50 -19.94 0.10
CA ALA A 34 -15.39 -19.01 -1.02
C ALA A 34 -16.65 -18.16 -1.17
N THR A 35 -17.82 -18.78 -1.02
CA THR A 35 -19.07 -18.07 -1.25
C THR A 35 -19.36 -17.08 -0.13
N VAL A 36 -19.13 -17.46 1.13
CA VAL A 36 -19.22 -16.53 2.28
C VAL A 36 -18.21 -15.39 2.14
N PHE A 37 -16.98 -15.67 1.69
CA PHE A 37 -15.99 -14.63 1.43
C PHE A 37 -16.41 -13.69 0.29
N GLN A 38 -16.93 -14.21 -0.83
CA GLN A 38 -17.43 -13.38 -1.93
C GLN A 38 -18.59 -12.48 -1.50
N MET A 39 -19.52 -12.99 -0.68
CA MET A 39 -20.59 -12.17 -0.10
C MET A 39 -20.03 -11.01 0.71
N LEU A 40 -19.04 -11.28 1.57
CA LEU A 40 -18.40 -10.25 2.38
C LEU A 40 -17.76 -9.17 1.50
N CYS A 41 -17.06 -9.56 0.44
CA CYS A 41 -16.47 -8.62 -0.53
C CYS A 41 -17.54 -7.76 -1.22
N ILE A 42 -18.67 -8.35 -1.62
CA ILE A 42 -19.80 -7.61 -2.22
C ILE A 42 -20.36 -6.60 -1.21
N GLU A 43 -20.59 -7.03 0.03
CA GLU A 43 -21.12 -6.17 1.09
C GLU A 43 -20.20 -5.00 1.39
N GLU A 44 -18.88 -5.22 1.44
CA GLU A 44 -17.91 -4.14 1.61
C GLU A 44 -17.87 -3.17 0.44
N ASN A 45 -17.99 -3.65 -0.79
CA ASN A 45 -18.09 -2.78 -1.94
C ASN A 45 -19.34 -1.89 -1.88
N LEU A 46 -20.48 -2.39 -1.35
CA LEU A 46 -21.68 -1.56 -1.16
C LEU A 46 -21.43 -0.39 -0.19
N PHE A 47 -20.54 -0.53 0.80
CA PHE A 47 -20.13 0.59 1.66
C PHE A 47 -19.28 1.63 0.91
N LEU A 48 -18.47 1.22 -0.07
CA LEU A 48 -17.62 2.12 -0.85
C LEU A 48 -18.42 2.95 -1.88
N TYR A 49 -19.48 2.38 -2.45
CA TYR A 49 -20.32 3.03 -3.47
C TYR A 49 -21.43 3.92 -2.89
N ALA A 50 -21.45 4.17 -1.58
CA ALA A 50 -22.45 5.00 -0.90
C ALA A 50 -22.28 6.52 -1.18
N GLY A 51 -21.79 6.90 -2.37
CA GLY A 51 -21.77 8.28 -2.85
C GLY A 51 -23.16 8.77 -3.27
N ASP A 52 -23.33 10.09 -3.35
CA ASP A 52 -24.64 10.74 -3.48
C ASP A 52 -25.45 10.27 -4.71
N SER A 53 -24.79 9.91 -5.81
CA SER A 53 -25.45 9.48 -7.06
C SER A 53 -26.17 8.13 -6.96
N LEU A 54 -25.74 7.21 -6.08
CA LEU A 54 -26.42 5.92 -5.88
C LEU A 54 -27.54 6.01 -4.85
N ARG A 55 -27.46 6.96 -3.90
CA ARG A 55 -28.43 7.11 -2.80
C ARG A 55 -29.83 7.45 -3.29
N ASP A 56 -29.92 8.19 -4.38
CA ASP A 56 -31.19 8.61 -4.98
C ASP A 56 -31.82 7.53 -5.87
N HIS A 57 -31.10 6.45 -6.17
CA HIS A 57 -31.64 5.37 -6.98
C HIS A 57 -32.68 4.57 -6.16
N PRO A 58 -33.91 4.30 -6.68
CA PRO A 58 -34.99 3.67 -5.92
C PRO A 58 -34.63 2.29 -5.33
N ALA A 59 -33.74 1.55 -5.99
CA ALA A 59 -33.25 0.27 -5.47
C ALA A 59 -32.19 0.36 -4.37
N TRP A 60 -31.63 1.55 -4.11
CA TRP A 60 -30.70 1.73 -3.02
C TRP A 60 -31.31 1.34 -1.68
N LYS A 61 -32.63 1.53 -1.51
CA LYS A 61 -33.40 1.06 -0.35
C LYS A 61 -33.26 -0.45 -0.08
N HIS A 62 -33.01 -1.25 -1.12
CA HIS A 62 -32.82 -2.71 -1.01
C HIS A 62 -31.35 -3.13 -1.08
N LEU A 63 -30.46 -2.21 -1.43
CA LEU A 63 -29.01 -2.40 -1.50
C LEU A 63 -28.27 -1.70 -0.37
N GLN A 64 -29.00 -1.20 0.64
CA GLN A 64 -28.38 -0.54 1.77
C GLN A 64 -27.40 -1.51 2.43
N PRO A 65 -26.14 -1.08 2.63
CA PRO A 65 -25.17 -1.91 3.29
C PRO A 65 -25.58 -2.10 4.75
N ASP A 66 -25.78 -3.36 5.15
CA ASP A 66 -26.16 -3.72 6.52
C ASP A 66 -24.91 -4.12 7.31
N VAL A 67 -24.55 -3.28 8.29
CA VAL A 67 -23.38 -3.48 9.14
C VAL A 67 -23.50 -4.77 9.95
N SER A 68 -24.70 -5.09 10.43
CA SER A 68 -24.96 -6.28 11.26
C SER A 68 -24.83 -7.56 10.44
N GLN A 69 -25.37 -7.57 9.22
CA GLN A 69 -25.22 -8.66 8.27
C GLN A 69 -23.75 -8.89 7.92
N ARG A 70 -23.01 -7.83 7.59
CA ARG A 70 -21.56 -7.91 7.31
C ARG A 70 -20.78 -8.49 8.50
N GLN A 71 -21.06 -8.02 9.71
CA GLN A 71 -20.42 -8.52 10.93
C GLN A 71 -20.73 -10.02 11.14
N ALA A 72 -21.97 -10.44 10.88
CA ALA A 72 -22.37 -11.84 10.98
C ALA A 72 -21.63 -12.72 9.96
N HIS A 73 -21.51 -12.29 8.70
CA HIS A 73 -20.74 -13.03 7.68
C HIS A 73 -19.25 -13.08 8.00
N LEU A 74 -18.66 -11.99 8.50
CA LEU A 74 -17.27 -11.98 8.94
C LEU A 74 -17.04 -12.91 10.13
N ALA A 75 -17.94 -12.92 11.13
CA ALA A 75 -17.87 -13.84 12.26
C ALA A 75 -18.03 -15.31 11.79
N GLY A 76 -18.95 -15.56 10.87
CA GLY A 76 -19.16 -16.86 10.22
C GLY A 76 -17.91 -17.34 9.49
N LEU A 77 -17.33 -16.51 8.62
CA LEU A 77 -16.10 -16.81 7.89
C LEU A 77 -14.94 -17.13 8.84
N LYS A 78 -14.74 -16.32 9.89
CA LYS A 78 -13.73 -16.60 10.92
C LYS A 78 -13.95 -17.95 11.59
N ARG A 79 -15.19 -18.27 11.93
CA ARG A 79 -15.54 -19.55 12.57
C ARG A 79 -15.30 -20.72 11.63
N MET A 80 -15.67 -20.61 10.35
CA MET A 80 -15.42 -21.63 9.34
C MET A 80 -13.91 -21.88 9.16
N LEU A 81 -13.12 -20.82 9.01
CA LEU A 81 -11.66 -20.92 8.92
C LEU A 81 -11.07 -21.55 10.18
N PHE A 82 -11.51 -21.15 11.37
CA PHE A 82 -11.05 -21.73 12.63
C PHE A 82 -11.35 -23.24 12.71
N LEU A 83 -12.59 -23.65 12.43
CA LEU A 83 -13.01 -25.05 12.48
C LEU A 83 -12.28 -25.91 11.45
N ARG A 84 -11.93 -25.33 10.30
CA ARG A 84 -11.11 -26.00 9.28
C ARG A 84 -9.64 -26.16 9.68
N GLY A 85 -9.21 -25.54 10.78
CA GLY A 85 -7.82 -25.57 11.24
C GLY A 85 -6.98 -24.39 10.76
N GLY A 86 -7.63 -23.29 10.37
CA GLY A 86 -7.04 -22.03 9.95
C GLY A 86 -6.93 -21.86 8.44
N ILE A 87 -6.50 -20.67 8.01
CA ILE A 87 -6.34 -20.31 6.59
C ILE A 87 -5.34 -21.21 5.85
N ALA A 88 -4.40 -21.80 6.57
CA ALA A 88 -3.42 -22.77 6.06
C ALA A 88 -4.07 -24.02 5.45
N ARG A 89 -5.29 -24.36 5.89
CA ARG A 89 -6.03 -25.58 5.51
C ARG A 89 -6.96 -25.39 4.31
N LEU A 90 -6.82 -24.28 3.59
CA LEU A 90 -7.43 -24.03 2.28
C LEU A 90 -6.51 -24.47 1.12
N ASP A 91 -5.76 -25.56 1.32
CA ASP A 91 -4.77 -26.07 0.38
C ASP A 91 -5.39 -26.54 -0.95
N GLY A 92 -6.64 -27.02 -0.92
CA GLY A 92 -7.43 -27.38 -2.10
C GLY A 92 -7.83 -26.19 -3.00
N MET A 93 -7.82 -24.96 -2.46
CA MET A 93 -8.17 -23.73 -3.20
C MET A 93 -7.20 -22.59 -2.88
N LYS A 94 -5.92 -22.75 -3.28
CA LYS A 94 -4.88 -21.71 -3.09
C LYS A 94 -5.32 -20.30 -3.52
N GLY A 95 -6.09 -20.19 -4.61
CA GLY A 95 -6.63 -18.90 -5.07
C GLY A 95 -7.52 -18.23 -4.03
N LEU A 96 -8.44 -18.98 -3.40
CA LEU A 96 -9.29 -18.47 -2.32
C LEU A 96 -8.46 -18.06 -1.11
N GLN A 97 -7.49 -18.89 -0.71
CA GLN A 97 -6.55 -18.57 0.37
C GLN A 97 -5.89 -17.21 0.11
N ALA A 98 -5.40 -16.98 -1.11
CA ALA A 98 -4.75 -15.75 -1.48
C ALA A 98 -5.66 -14.52 -1.47
N PHE A 99 -6.89 -14.67 -1.97
CA PHE A 99 -7.86 -13.59 -1.91
C PHE A 99 -8.23 -13.21 -0.48
N ILE A 100 -8.44 -14.19 0.40
CA ILE A 100 -8.73 -13.92 1.82
C ILE A 100 -7.55 -13.21 2.49
N ILE A 101 -6.32 -13.70 2.29
CA ILE A 101 -5.11 -13.06 2.85
C ILE A 101 -5.03 -11.61 2.36
N ARG A 102 -5.11 -11.40 1.04
CA ARG A 102 -5.04 -10.04 0.46
C ARG A 102 -6.13 -9.14 1.01
N TRP A 103 -7.36 -9.64 1.10
CA TRP A 103 -8.49 -8.89 1.62
C TRP A 103 -8.25 -8.43 3.07
N VAL A 104 -7.78 -9.32 3.95
CA VAL A 104 -7.44 -8.95 5.34
C VAL A 104 -6.37 -7.85 5.37
N CYS A 105 -5.34 -7.99 4.55
CA CYS A 105 -4.20 -7.07 4.55
C CYS A 105 -4.54 -5.70 3.95
N THR A 106 -5.33 -5.67 2.87
CA THR A 106 -5.84 -4.41 2.29
C THR A 106 -6.80 -3.72 3.27
N SER A 107 -7.72 -4.46 3.90
CA SER A 107 -8.62 -3.90 4.93
C SER A 107 -7.83 -3.29 6.10
N LEU A 108 -6.77 -3.97 6.53
CA LEU A 108 -5.88 -3.47 7.59
C LEU A 108 -5.08 -2.24 7.14
N ALA A 109 -4.54 -2.25 5.92
CA ALA A 109 -3.85 -1.11 5.34
C ALA A 109 -4.77 0.12 5.31
N CYS A 110 -5.96 -0.01 4.73
CA CYS A 110 -6.99 1.04 4.71
C CYS A 110 -7.28 1.59 6.12
N ARG A 111 -7.35 0.75 7.15
CA ARG A 111 -7.55 1.23 8.53
C ARG A 111 -6.36 1.98 9.09
N LEU A 112 -5.13 1.56 8.83
CA LEU A 112 -3.95 2.37 9.18
C LEU A 112 -4.04 3.75 8.51
N VAL A 113 -4.58 3.83 7.29
CA VAL A 113 -4.80 5.10 6.59
C VAL A 113 -5.91 5.94 7.21
N PHE A 114 -7.02 5.32 7.65
CA PHE A 114 -8.28 6.02 7.96
C PHE A 114 -8.68 6.04 9.45
N SER A 115 -8.08 5.23 10.31
CA SER A 115 -8.56 4.97 11.68
C SER A 115 -7.62 5.44 12.79
N LEU A 116 -6.48 6.03 12.48
CA LEU A 116 -5.62 6.63 13.49
C LEU A 116 -6.13 8.04 13.80
N PRO A 117 -6.58 8.33 15.04
CA PRO A 117 -6.87 9.71 15.42
C PRO A 117 -5.60 10.55 15.22
N PRO A 118 -5.71 11.81 14.77
CA PRO A 118 -4.55 12.69 14.72
C PRO A 118 -3.87 12.70 16.10
N PRO A 119 -2.53 12.75 16.17
CA PRO A 119 -1.83 12.80 17.44
C PRO A 119 -2.40 13.97 18.26
N SER A 120 -2.91 13.66 19.44
CA SER A 120 -3.53 14.63 20.34
C SER A 120 -2.48 15.63 20.83
N HIS A 121 -2.34 16.71 20.04
CA HIS A 121 -1.68 18.02 20.22
C HIS A 121 -0.26 18.10 20.80
N PRO A 122 0.57 18.96 20.16
CA PRO A 122 1.21 20.06 20.86
C PRO A 122 0.71 21.39 20.27
N GLY A 123 -0.17 22.08 21.01
CA GLY A 123 -0.52 23.49 20.75
C GLY A 123 -1.77 23.71 19.87
N GLN A 124 -2.89 23.93 20.54
CA GLN A 124 -4.11 24.63 20.12
C GLN A 124 -4.17 25.25 18.70
N TYR A 125 -5.19 24.86 17.93
CA TYR A 125 -5.94 25.82 17.11
C TYR A 125 -7.45 25.67 17.38
N LEU A 126 -7.96 26.70 18.06
CA LEU A 126 -9.35 27.14 18.27
C LEU A 126 -10.46 26.27 17.64
N TYR A 127 -11.09 25.44 18.47
CA TYR A 127 -12.52 25.14 18.36
C TYR A 127 -13.20 25.62 19.64
N GLN A 128 -13.99 26.69 19.54
CA GLN A 128 -14.87 27.12 20.64
C GLN A 128 -16.00 26.10 20.79
N PRO A 129 -16.36 25.71 22.03
CA PRO A 129 -17.39 24.70 22.25
C PRO A 129 -18.78 25.35 22.16
N THR A 130 -19.55 24.99 21.15
CA THR A 130 -21.01 25.18 21.20
C THR A 130 -21.70 23.84 21.46
N ASN A 131 -22.35 23.81 22.63
CA ASN A 131 -23.31 22.84 23.14
C ASN A 131 -22.85 21.43 23.53
N ARG A 132 -22.98 21.19 24.84
CA ARG A 132 -22.44 20.09 25.63
C ARG A 132 -23.43 18.92 25.82
N ASN A 133 -24.48 18.79 25.00
CA ASN A 133 -25.59 17.88 25.34
C ASN A 133 -26.05 16.87 24.28
N GLU A 134 -25.45 16.78 23.09
CA GLU A 134 -25.93 15.80 22.08
C GLU A 134 -24.77 15.16 21.32
N LEU A 135 -24.04 14.25 21.96
CA LEU A 135 -23.30 13.18 21.30
C LEU A 135 -23.14 12.06 22.33
N SER A 136 -24.16 11.22 22.39
CA SER A 136 -24.19 10.03 23.25
C SER A 136 -22.92 9.20 23.03
N ALA A 137 -22.32 8.76 24.13
CA ALA A 137 -21.11 7.95 24.22
C ALA A 137 -21.19 6.56 23.55
N ALA A 138 -22.24 6.29 22.75
CA ALA A 138 -22.45 5.05 22.03
C ALA A 138 -21.75 4.98 20.66
N HIS A 139 -21.38 6.11 20.04
CA HIS A 139 -20.74 6.11 18.71
C HIS A 139 -19.21 5.99 18.73
N LEU A 140 -18.56 6.22 19.88
CA LEU A 140 -17.11 6.18 20.01
C LEU A 140 -16.58 4.87 20.63
N SER A 141 -17.44 4.05 21.23
CA SER A 141 -17.07 2.74 21.79
C SER A 141 -17.01 1.61 20.76
N ASP A 142 -17.49 1.82 19.53
CA ASP A 142 -17.54 0.79 18.47
C ASP A 142 -16.25 0.74 17.62
N HIS A 143 -15.28 1.62 17.91
CA HIS A 143 -13.99 1.69 17.22
C HIS A 143 -12.88 0.86 17.87
N THR A 144 -13.09 0.25 19.04
CA THR A 144 -12.17 -0.76 19.57
C THR A 144 -12.37 -2.08 18.83
N PHE A 145 -11.76 -2.18 17.65
CA PHE A 145 -11.66 -3.44 16.95
C PHE A 145 -10.73 -4.36 17.74
N ALA A 146 -11.31 -5.44 18.29
CA ALA A 146 -10.56 -6.46 18.99
C ALA A 146 -9.42 -6.99 18.08
N ALA A 147 -8.26 -7.30 18.66
CA ALA A 147 -7.10 -7.94 18.02
C ALA A 147 -7.41 -9.22 17.20
N SER A 148 -8.67 -9.66 17.15
CA SER A 148 -9.22 -10.83 16.48
C SER A 148 -9.31 -10.74 14.94
N HIS A 149 -9.02 -9.62 14.31
CA HIS A 149 -9.09 -9.44 12.84
C HIS A 149 -7.74 -9.31 12.16
N LEU A 150 -6.70 -9.26 12.98
CA LEU A 150 -5.33 -9.22 12.56
C LEU A 150 -4.88 -10.62 12.13
N LEU A 151 -4.04 -10.72 11.10
CA LEU A 151 -3.42 -12.00 10.76
C LEU A 151 -2.59 -12.48 11.97
N PRO A 152 -2.56 -13.78 12.28
CA PRO A 152 -1.73 -14.28 13.37
C PRO A 152 -0.27 -13.90 13.15
N HIS A 153 0.42 -13.46 14.21
CA HIS A 153 1.85 -13.13 14.10
C HIS A 153 2.70 -14.37 13.73
N GLY A 154 3.74 -14.14 12.92
CA GLY A 154 4.65 -15.17 12.44
C GLY A 154 4.03 -16.09 11.38
N LEU A 155 3.02 -15.61 10.64
CA LEU A 155 2.32 -16.42 9.65
C LEU A 155 3.24 -16.73 8.46
N LEU A 156 4.13 -15.80 8.09
CA LEU A 156 5.17 -16.04 7.07
C LEU A 156 6.02 -17.27 7.40
N LYS A 157 6.50 -17.35 8.64
CA LYS A 157 7.29 -18.49 9.13
C LYS A 157 6.46 -19.77 9.18
N LYS A 158 5.20 -19.70 9.63
CA LYS A 158 4.33 -20.87 9.80
C LYS A 158 3.89 -21.49 8.47
N LEU A 159 3.56 -20.67 7.49
CA LEU A 159 3.04 -21.15 6.19
C LEU A 159 4.16 -21.46 5.20
N TYR A 160 5.19 -20.62 5.17
CA TYR A 160 6.18 -20.63 4.09
C TYR A 160 7.61 -20.85 4.59
N ASN A 161 7.83 -20.95 5.91
CA ASN A 161 9.17 -20.89 6.51
C ASN A 161 9.99 -19.67 6.04
N TYR A 162 9.31 -18.57 5.74
CA TYR A 162 9.90 -17.36 5.18
C TYR A 162 10.49 -16.45 6.28
N PRO A 163 11.60 -15.72 6.06
CA PRO A 163 12.38 -15.62 4.82
C PRO A 163 13.39 -16.74 4.58
N HIS A 164 13.57 -17.67 5.52
CA HIS A 164 14.61 -18.72 5.42
C HIS A 164 14.45 -19.67 4.22
N SER A 165 13.24 -19.78 3.68
CA SER A 165 12.95 -20.55 2.47
C SER A 165 13.30 -19.83 1.16
N SER A 166 13.64 -18.54 1.19
CA SER A 166 14.07 -17.79 0.02
C SER A 166 15.50 -18.17 -0.38
N PRO A 167 15.80 -18.37 -1.68
CA PRO A 167 17.17 -18.57 -2.16
C PRO A 167 18.02 -17.29 -2.02
N PHE A 168 17.38 -16.14 -1.82
CA PHE A 168 18.03 -14.86 -1.60
C PHE A 168 18.24 -14.53 -0.11
N TYR A 169 17.83 -15.43 0.78
CA TYR A 169 18.00 -15.20 2.20
C TYR A 169 19.48 -15.13 2.58
N GLN A 170 19.90 -13.93 2.97
CA GLN A 170 21.19 -13.65 3.57
C GLN A 170 20.95 -13.03 4.95
N ALA A 171 21.87 -13.25 5.89
CA ALA A 171 21.71 -12.80 7.27
C ALA A 171 21.62 -11.27 7.44
N GLY A 172 21.86 -10.48 6.38
CA GLY A 172 21.55 -9.05 6.38
C GLY A 172 21.68 -8.43 4.99
N SER A 173 20.63 -7.75 4.55
CA SER A 173 20.72 -6.82 3.42
C SER A 173 21.57 -5.60 3.79
N ALA A 174 21.96 -4.78 2.79
CA ALA A 174 22.70 -3.55 3.04
C ALA A 174 21.94 -2.60 3.98
N MET A 175 20.62 -2.47 3.78
CA MET A 175 19.73 -1.70 4.64
C MET A 175 19.64 -2.29 6.04
N ALA A 176 19.44 -3.61 6.16
CA ALA A 176 19.33 -4.29 7.45
C ALA A 176 20.61 -4.14 8.29
N THR A 177 21.77 -4.29 7.65
CA THR A 177 23.08 -4.14 8.28
C THR A 177 23.30 -2.70 8.75
N ALA A 178 22.99 -1.72 7.90
CA ALA A 178 23.12 -0.31 8.26
C ALA A 178 22.18 0.07 9.42
N CYS A 179 20.93 -0.39 9.40
CA CYS A 179 19.97 -0.19 10.49
C CYS A 179 20.46 -0.84 11.79
N ALA A 180 21.01 -2.05 11.73
CA ALA A 180 21.60 -2.73 12.88
C ALA A 180 22.73 -1.92 13.53
N THR A 181 23.60 -1.30 12.72
CA THR A 181 24.68 -0.45 13.26
C THR A 181 24.20 0.82 13.95
N LEU A 182 23.00 1.31 13.61
CA LEU A 182 22.36 2.46 14.28
C LEU A 182 21.61 2.05 15.55
N GLY A 183 21.49 0.75 15.86
CA GLY A 183 20.72 0.28 17.00
C GLY A 183 19.21 0.25 16.76
N VAL A 184 18.77 0.18 15.49
CA VAL A 184 17.37 -0.10 15.15
C VAL A 184 16.94 -1.44 15.77
N SER A 185 15.70 -1.52 16.25
CA SER A 185 15.15 -2.73 16.86
C SER A 185 15.28 -3.96 15.95
N ARG A 186 15.60 -5.09 16.59
CA ARG A 186 15.77 -6.38 15.91
C ARG A 186 14.54 -6.80 15.12
N ASP A 187 13.34 -6.47 15.60
CA ASP A 187 12.08 -6.77 14.92
C ASP A 187 11.95 -6.00 13.61
N LEU A 188 12.27 -4.70 13.58
CA LEU A 188 12.28 -3.91 12.34
C LEU A 188 13.35 -4.40 11.37
N ILE A 189 14.53 -4.79 11.87
CA ILE A 189 15.59 -5.41 11.05
C ILE A 189 15.09 -6.71 10.41
N ASN A 190 14.38 -7.56 11.15
CA ASN A 190 13.79 -8.79 10.60
C ASN A 190 12.77 -8.47 9.50
N HIS A 191 11.96 -7.41 9.67
CA HIS A 191 11.03 -6.95 8.63
C HIS A 191 11.75 -6.44 7.38
N ILE A 192 12.84 -5.66 7.54
CA ILE A 192 13.67 -5.19 6.41
C ILE A 192 14.25 -6.37 5.64
N THR A 193 14.85 -7.34 6.33
CA THR A 193 15.42 -8.54 5.70
C THR A 193 14.35 -9.37 4.99
N THR A 194 13.18 -9.52 5.62
CA THR A 194 12.05 -10.25 5.03
C THR A 194 11.57 -9.57 3.75
N LEU A 195 11.42 -8.25 3.76
CA LEU A 195 10.99 -7.50 2.58
C LEU A 195 12.04 -7.55 1.45
N ASP A 196 13.34 -7.42 1.77
CA ASP A 196 14.41 -7.52 0.75
C ASP A 196 14.38 -8.88 0.04
N CYS A 197 14.28 -9.98 0.80
CA CYS A 197 14.15 -11.31 0.23
C CYS A 197 12.93 -11.38 -0.69
N LEU A 198 11.80 -10.82 -0.24
CA LEU A 198 10.53 -10.93 -0.94
C LEU A 198 10.53 -10.20 -2.27
N LEU A 199 11.20 -9.05 -2.32
CA LEU A 199 11.33 -8.28 -3.54
C LEU A 199 12.28 -8.92 -4.53
N ARG A 200 13.35 -9.58 -4.05
CA ARG A 200 14.24 -10.38 -4.89
C ARG A 200 13.52 -11.62 -5.44
N ASP A 201 12.71 -12.28 -4.63
CA ASP A 201 11.86 -13.40 -5.07
C ASP A 201 10.83 -12.92 -6.12
N ALA A 202 10.16 -11.79 -5.87
CA ALA A 202 9.24 -11.19 -6.83
C ALA A 202 9.92 -10.82 -8.15
N LEU A 203 11.13 -10.27 -8.08
CA LEU A 203 11.94 -9.92 -9.24
C LEU A 203 12.41 -11.15 -10.01
N ALA A 204 12.89 -12.18 -9.30
CA ALA A 204 13.30 -13.44 -9.90
C ALA A 204 12.15 -14.10 -10.65
N TRP A 205 10.95 -14.12 -10.06
CA TRP A 205 9.76 -14.57 -10.76
C TRP A 205 9.42 -13.71 -11.98
N TYR A 206 9.53 -12.38 -11.88
CA TYR A 206 9.23 -11.49 -13.00
C TYR A 206 10.19 -11.71 -14.18
N ILE A 207 11.50 -11.88 -13.92
CA ILE A 207 12.53 -12.08 -14.94
C ILE A 207 12.53 -13.51 -15.47
N SER A 208 12.44 -14.52 -14.61
CA SER A 208 12.61 -15.94 -14.97
C SER A 208 11.55 -16.85 -14.32
N ARG A 209 10.29 -16.65 -14.73
CA ARG A 209 9.12 -17.42 -14.27
C ARG A 209 9.34 -18.95 -14.17
N PRO A 210 9.94 -19.65 -15.15
CA PRO A 210 10.04 -21.11 -15.11
C PRO A 210 11.01 -21.64 -14.05
N THR A 211 11.95 -20.80 -13.59
CA THR A 211 12.99 -21.19 -12.64
C THR A 211 12.75 -20.62 -11.23
N SER A 212 11.72 -19.80 -11.07
CA SER A 212 11.34 -19.26 -9.76
C SER A 212 10.83 -20.37 -8.85
N GLN A 213 11.32 -20.40 -7.61
CA GLN A 213 10.80 -21.28 -6.56
C GLN A 213 9.34 -20.96 -6.22
N TRP A 214 8.96 -19.70 -6.36
CA TRP A 214 7.65 -19.19 -6.00
C TRP A 214 6.82 -18.93 -7.26
N ASP A 215 5.55 -19.31 -7.22
CA ASP A 215 4.59 -18.87 -8.23
C ASP A 215 4.07 -17.46 -7.91
N ALA A 216 3.28 -16.90 -8.84
CA ALA A 216 2.74 -15.55 -8.71
C ALA A 216 1.86 -15.38 -7.46
N LEU A 217 1.14 -16.45 -7.11
CA LEU A 217 0.19 -16.46 -6.01
C LEU A 217 0.91 -16.55 -4.67
N ASP A 218 1.96 -17.35 -4.60
CA ASP A 218 2.85 -17.42 -3.44
C ASP A 218 3.49 -16.06 -3.16
N ILE A 219 4.01 -15.36 -4.18
CA ILE A 219 4.58 -14.02 -4.03
C ILE A 219 3.54 -13.02 -3.53
N GLN A 220 2.33 -13.06 -4.09
CA GLN A 220 1.23 -12.18 -3.65
C GLN A 220 0.83 -12.46 -2.19
N ASN A 221 0.84 -13.73 -1.77
CA ASN A 221 0.56 -14.13 -0.39
C ASN A 221 1.65 -13.66 0.56
N LEU A 222 2.92 -13.89 0.22
CA LEU A 222 4.06 -13.43 1.01
C LEU A 222 4.03 -11.91 1.18
N MET A 223 3.76 -11.15 0.10
CA MET A 223 3.59 -9.68 0.13
C MET A 223 2.46 -9.24 1.04
N SER A 224 1.31 -9.89 0.92
CA SER A 224 0.16 -9.54 1.74
C SER A 224 0.43 -9.84 3.22
N ILE A 225 0.93 -11.03 3.56
CA ILE A 225 1.24 -11.39 4.95
C ILE A 225 2.33 -10.47 5.52
N GLY A 226 3.40 -10.21 4.77
CA GLY A 226 4.47 -9.31 5.17
C GLY A 226 3.97 -7.90 5.46
N LEU A 227 3.06 -7.38 4.62
CA LEU A 227 2.38 -6.11 4.87
C LEU A 227 1.57 -6.15 6.18
N GLY A 228 0.81 -7.23 6.41
CA GLY A 228 0.04 -7.42 7.64
C GLY A 228 0.92 -7.46 8.90
N GLU A 229 2.06 -8.15 8.84
CA GLU A 229 3.03 -8.19 9.94
C GLU A 229 3.67 -6.83 10.21
N LEU A 230 3.92 -6.02 9.18
CA LEU A 230 4.47 -4.68 9.34
C LEU A 230 3.45 -3.69 9.94
N ILE A 231 2.17 -3.78 9.54
CA ILE A 231 1.11 -2.98 10.18
C ILE A 231 0.99 -3.35 11.66
N HIS A 232 1.07 -4.63 11.98
CA HIS A 232 1.14 -5.09 13.37
C HIS A 232 2.27 -4.47 14.16
N PHE A 233 3.47 -4.44 13.56
CA PHE A 233 4.64 -3.84 14.17
C PHE A 233 4.41 -2.35 14.45
N ILE A 234 3.95 -1.60 13.45
CA ILE A 234 3.65 -0.15 13.56
C ILE A 234 2.62 0.11 14.66
N LEU A 235 1.51 -0.64 14.70
CA LEU A 235 0.45 -0.45 15.68
C LEU A 235 0.86 -0.85 17.11
N ARG A 236 1.71 -1.85 17.27
CA ARG A 236 2.19 -2.29 18.60
C ARG A 236 3.27 -1.40 19.17
N ALA A 237 4.14 -0.88 18.31
CA ALA A 237 5.33 -0.16 18.71
C ALA A 237 5.16 1.36 18.65
N GLU A 238 3.94 1.85 18.36
CA GLU A 238 3.60 3.25 18.11
C GLU A 238 4.16 4.24 19.14
N THR A 239 4.22 3.88 20.42
CA THR A 239 4.74 4.74 21.49
C THR A 239 6.17 4.42 21.93
N ALA A 240 6.76 3.34 21.40
CA ALA A 240 8.06 2.83 21.84
C ALA A 240 9.18 3.02 20.81
N LEU A 241 8.84 3.27 19.54
CA LEU A 241 9.82 3.48 18.47
C LEU A 241 10.40 4.89 18.49
N SER A 242 11.69 4.98 18.17
CA SER A 242 12.31 6.27 17.82
C SER A 242 11.67 6.89 16.57
N ALA A 243 11.86 8.19 16.34
CA ALA A 243 11.39 8.84 15.11
C ALA A 243 11.97 8.17 13.85
N THR A 244 13.25 7.79 13.89
CA THR A 244 13.92 7.07 12.80
C THR A 244 13.25 5.72 12.50
N GLU A 245 12.99 4.91 13.53
CA GLU A 245 12.32 3.62 13.34
C GLU A 245 10.89 3.75 12.83
N ASN A 246 10.14 4.73 13.33
CA ASN A 246 8.79 5.02 12.84
C ASN A 246 8.79 5.37 11.35
N VAL A 247 9.67 6.27 10.93
CA VAL A 247 9.79 6.67 9.51
C VAL A 247 10.19 5.48 8.64
N ILE A 248 11.17 4.68 9.06
CA ILE A 248 11.60 3.48 8.32
C ILE A 248 10.43 2.49 8.20
N ALA A 249 9.74 2.17 9.30
CA ALA A 249 8.64 1.22 9.30
C ALA A 249 7.49 1.67 8.40
N ILE A 250 7.12 2.95 8.44
CA ILE A 250 6.10 3.51 7.58
C ILE A 250 6.55 3.49 6.11
N CYS A 251 7.77 3.89 5.79
CA CYS A 251 8.29 3.83 4.42
C CYS A 251 8.31 2.39 3.88
N LEU A 252 8.70 1.40 4.70
CA LEU A 252 8.62 -0.01 4.31
C LEU A 252 7.18 -0.44 4.02
N PHE A 253 6.21 0.03 4.82
CA PHE A 253 4.79 -0.28 4.63
C PHE A 253 4.28 0.30 3.32
N VAL A 254 4.54 1.57 3.08
CA VAL A 254 4.18 2.27 1.84
C VAL A 254 4.79 1.58 0.64
N PHE A 255 6.09 1.30 0.71
CA PHE A 255 6.82 0.66 -0.38
C PHE A 255 6.27 -0.74 -0.67
N THR A 256 6.03 -1.55 0.35
CA THR A 256 5.47 -2.89 0.22
C THR A 256 4.06 -2.85 -0.37
N PHE A 257 3.22 -1.94 0.12
CA PHE A 257 1.87 -1.75 -0.41
C PHE A 257 1.89 -1.35 -1.88
N PHE A 258 2.77 -0.42 -2.24
CA PHE A 258 2.94 0.09 -3.59
C PHE A 258 3.38 -1.01 -4.55
N VAL A 259 4.45 -1.74 -4.21
CA VAL A 259 4.96 -2.85 -5.04
C VAL A 259 3.96 -4.01 -5.10
N GLY A 260 3.32 -4.35 -3.97
CA GLY A 260 2.39 -5.48 -3.87
C GLY A 260 1.04 -5.27 -4.57
N ASN A 261 0.58 -4.03 -4.72
CA ASN A 261 -0.68 -3.71 -5.41
C ASN A 261 -0.49 -3.17 -6.83
N GLY A 262 0.75 -2.87 -7.22
CA GLY A 262 1.08 -2.26 -8.50
C GLY A 262 0.75 -0.76 -8.57
N ALA A 263 1.28 -0.10 -9.59
CA ALA A 263 1.14 1.34 -9.81
C ALA A 263 -0.31 1.84 -10.01
N HIS A 264 -1.28 0.93 -10.16
CA HIS A 264 -2.70 1.25 -10.34
C HIS A 264 -3.47 1.50 -9.04
N ALA A 265 -2.82 1.42 -7.87
CA ALA A 265 -3.46 1.77 -6.61
C ALA A 265 -3.78 3.28 -6.58
N ALA A 266 -4.93 3.66 -7.12
CA ALA A 266 -5.50 5.01 -7.05
C ALA A 266 -5.72 5.51 -5.61
N CYS A 267 -5.60 4.63 -4.62
CA CYS A 267 -5.51 5.00 -3.22
C CYS A 267 -4.04 5.19 -2.84
N SER A 268 -3.58 6.45 -2.77
CA SER A 268 -2.43 6.77 -1.93
C SER A 268 -2.76 6.28 -0.51
N PRO A 269 -2.00 5.34 0.08
CA PRO A 269 -2.36 4.72 1.35
C PRO A 269 -2.12 5.64 2.56
N LEU A 270 -2.16 6.96 2.38
CA LEU A 270 -1.43 7.87 3.26
C LEU A 270 -2.10 9.16 3.72
N PRO A 271 -3.32 9.58 3.31
CA PRO A 271 -3.89 10.83 3.83
C PRO A 271 -3.84 10.96 5.36
N GLY A 272 -4.13 9.89 6.12
CA GLY A 272 -4.05 9.92 7.59
C GLY A 272 -2.66 9.72 8.20
N ILE A 273 -1.70 9.16 7.44
CA ILE A 273 -0.34 8.88 7.94
C ILE A 273 0.61 10.05 7.66
N MET A 274 0.34 10.86 6.64
CA MET A 274 1.17 12.02 6.26
C MET A 274 1.39 13.04 7.39
N PRO A 275 0.38 13.44 8.19
CA PRO A 275 0.61 14.36 9.32
C PRO A 275 1.53 13.77 10.39
N ARG A 276 1.42 12.46 10.65
CA ARG A 276 2.27 11.75 11.61
C ARG A 276 3.71 11.67 11.14
N LEU A 277 3.91 11.34 9.86
CA LEU A 277 5.23 11.36 9.24
C LEU A 277 5.85 12.74 9.37
N ARG A 278 5.15 13.81 8.98
CA ARG A 278 5.63 15.19 9.13
C ARG A 278 6.05 15.53 10.55
N HIS A 279 5.32 15.07 11.56
CA HIS A 279 5.71 15.26 12.96
C HIS A 279 7.06 14.60 13.28
N HIS A 280 7.33 13.39 12.78
CA HIS A 280 8.65 12.77 12.98
C HIS A 280 9.78 13.54 12.30
N PHE A 281 9.50 14.28 11.22
CA PHE A 281 10.50 15.14 10.57
C PHE A 281 10.83 16.42 11.36
N THR A 282 10.11 16.73 12.44
CA THR A 282 10.54 17.79 13.39
C THR A 282 11.60 17.30 14.38
N ASP A 283 11.86 16.00 14.44
CA ASP A 283 12.92 15.42 15.27
C ASP A 283 14.30 15.75 14.67
N ALA A 284 15.14 16.42 15.45
CA ALA A 284 16.47 16.85 15.04
C ALA A 284 17.42 15.68 14.72
N GLU A 285 17.18 14.50 15.29
CA GLU A 285 18.01 13.31 15.09
C GLU A 285 17.62 12.51 13.86
N LEU A 286 16.41 12.71 13.30
CA LEU A 286 15.93 11.93 12.16
C LEU A 286 16.85 12.06 10.94
N SER A 287 17.05 13.28 10.45
CA SER A 287 17.83 13.52 9.23
C SER A 287 19.29 13.05 9.35
N PRO A 288 20.03 13.37 10.45
CA PRO A 288 21.36 12.83 10.70
C PRO A 288 21.40 11.30 10.72
N ASN A 289 20.41 10.64 11.32
CA ASN A 289 20.34 9.19 11.39
C ASN A 289 20.08 8.55 10.03
N LEU A 290 19.15 9.10 9.25
CA LEU A 290 18.88 8.62 7.88
C LEU A 290 20.13 8.76 7.00
N LYS A 291 20.82 9.91 7.08
CA LYS A 291 22.11 10.17 6.42
C LYS A 291 23.19 9.17 6.82
N ARG A 292 23.29 8.86 8.12
CA ARG A 292 24.27 7.90 8.66
C ARG A 292 24.04 6.48 8.16
N ILE A 293 22.78 6.04 8.07
CA ILE A 293 22.41 4.74 7.49
C ILE A 293 22.62 4.76 5.96
N GLY A 294 22.41 5.92 5.34
CA GLY A 294 22.55 6.14 3.91
C GLY A 294 21.26 5.87 3.12
N ILE A 295 20.09 5.92 3.77
CA ILE A 295 18.76 5.60 3.19
C ILE A 295 17.87 6.82 2.97
N GLU A 296 18.36 8.03 3.22
CA GLU A 296 17.60 9.27 3.13
C GLU A 296 16.96 9.48 1.74
N THR A 297 17.66 9.13 0.66
CA THR A 297 17.14 9.28 -0.70
C THR A 297 16.01 8.30 -0.95
N TRP A 298 16.16 7.06 -0.47
CA TRP A 298 15.11 6.06 -0.55
C TRP A 298 13.87 6.47 0.26
N VAL A 299 14.07 6.95 1.50
CA VAL A 299 12.98 7.46 2.34
C VAL A 299 12.26 8.60 1.65
N GLY A 300 12.98 9.63 1.20
CA GLY A 300 12.33 10.78 0.59
C GLY A 300 11.69 10.44 -0.76
N PHE A 301 12.24 9.51 -1.56
CA PHE A 301 11.58 9.03 -2.78
C PHE A 301 10.25 8.34 -2.45
N VAL A 302 10.25 7.43 -1.48
CA VAL A 302 9.04 6.72 -1.03
C VAL A 302 7.99 7.71 -0.52
N LEU A 303 8.40 8.74 0.21
CA LEU A 303 7.51 9.78 0.74
C LEU A 303 7.00 10.71 -0.36
N LEU A 304 7.81 11.02 -1.36
CA LEU A 304 7.41 11.81 -2.52
C LEU A 304 6.30 11.10 -3.30
N ILE A 305 6.51 9.85 -3.72
CA ILE A 305 5.50 9.08 -4.48
C ILE A 305 4.20 8.91 -3.68
N ALA A 306 4.35 8.67 -2.38
CA ALA A 306 3.28 8.57 -1.41
C ALA A 306 2.40 9.81 -1.34
N SER A 307 3.03 10.97 -1.39
CA SER A 307 2.40 12.26 -1.15
C SER A 307 1.75 12.90 -2.38
N SER A 308 1.89 12.29 -3.56
CA SER A 308 1.41 12.80 -4.87
C SER A 308 -0.10 13.14 -4.98
N GLN A 309 -0.90 12.80 -3.98
CA GLN A 309 -2.34 13.13 -3.91
C GLN A 309 -2.67 14.15 -2.81
N ASN A 310 -1.64 14.67 -2.13
CA ASN A 310 -1.76 15.65 -1.04
C ASN A 310 -0.77 16.79 -1.32
N PRO A 311 -1.21 17.89 -1.96
CA PRO A 311 -0.31 18.95 -2.44
C PRO A 311 0.57 19.56 -1.35
N GLU A 312 0.04 19.69 -0.12
CA GLU A 312 0.84 20.20 0.99
C GLU A 312 2.00 19.23 1.28
N SER A 313 1.68 17.95 1.51
CA SER A 313 2.66 16.92 1.85
C SER A 313 3.66 16.71 0.73
N GLU A 314 3.19 16.73 -0.51
CA GLU A 314 4.00 16.64 -1.72
C GLU A 314 5.07 17.71 -1.74
N GLU A 315 4.69 18.97 -1.56
CA GLU A 315 5.64 20.08 -1.55
C GLU A 315 6.68 19.92 -0.43
N PHE A 316 6.26 19.48 0.76
CA PHE A 316 7.19 19.24 1.87
C PHE A 316 8.22 18.15 1.55
N PHE A 317 7.78 16.99 1.06
CA PHE A 317 8.69 15.87 0.76
C PHE A 317 9.51 16.10 -0.51
N PHE A 318 8.98 16.86 -1.46
CA PHE A 318 9.72 17.33 -2.62
C PHE A 318 10.91 18.18 -2.19
N ARG A 319 10.69 19.17 -1.32
CA ARG A 319 11.78 20.02 -0.79
C ARG A 319 12.80 19.22 0.00
N PHE A 320 12.33 18.34 0.89
CA PHE A 320 13.21 17.41 1.61
C PHE A 320 14.09 16.60 0.65
N MET A 321 13.54 16.11 -0.46
CA MET A 321 14.30 15.35 -1.47
C MET A 321 15.34 16.20 -2.20
N VAL A 322 14.99 17.42 -2.63
CA VAL A 322 15.94 18.33 -3.30
C VAL A 322 17.12 18.65 -2.39
N GLU A 323 16.85 19.01 -1.13
CA GLU A 323 17.90 19.28 -0.14
C GLU A 323 18.81 18.07 0.05
N MET A 324 18.21 16.87 0.13
CA MET A 324 18.96 15.65 0.35
C MET A 324 19.88 15.26 -0.81
N LEU A 325 19.39 15.41 -2.03
CA LEU A 325 20.19 15.17 -3.25
C LEU A 325 21.27 16.24 -3.45
N GLY A 326 20.97 17.48 -3.08
CA GLY A 326 21.91 18.59 -3.09
C GLY A 326 23.09 18.33 -2.16
N ASP A 327 22.81 17.97 -0.90
CA ASP A 327 23.83 17.66 0.11
C ASP A 327 24.72 16.48 -0.28
N ARG A 328 24.17 15.49 -0.99
CA ARG A 328 24.92 14.32 -1.49
C ARG A 328 25.71 14.58 -2.77
N GLY A 329 25.50 15.71 -3.44
CA GLY A 329 26.13 15.97 -4.72
C GLY A 329 25.62 15.06 -5.86
N VAL A 330 24.42 14.49 -5.76
CA VAL A 330 23.81 13.66 -6.82
C VAL A 330 23.53 14.48 -8.08
N GLY A 331 24.36 14.35 -9.12
CA GLY A 331 24.32 15.24 -10.29
C GLY A 331 23.48 14.77 -11.47
N ASP A 332 23.12 13.50 -11.51
CA ASP A 332 22.42 12.87 -12.62
C ASP A 332 21.49 11.75 -12.11
N TYR A 333 20.72 11.18 -13.04
CA TYR A 333 19.80 10.09 -12.74
C TYR A 333 20.50 8.84 -12.21
N GLU A 334 21.69 8.51 -12.72
CA GLU A 334 22.43 7.32 -12.27
C GLU A 334 22.92 7.46 -10.83
N GLY A 335 23.37 8.65 -10.43
CA GLY A 335 23.68 8.96 -9.03
C GLY A 335 22.44 8.86 -8.13
N PHE A 336 21.29 9.35 -8.61
CA PHE A 336 20.02 9.26 -7.89
C PHE A 336 19.60 7.81 -7.70
N ARG A 337 19.58 7.04 -8.80
CA ARG A 337 19.27 5.61 -8.82
C ARG A 337 20.23 4.82 -7.93
N GLY A 338 21.55 5.01 -8.08
CA GLY A 338 22.58 4.36 -7.27
C GLY A 338 22.38 4.61 -5.78
N SER A 339 22.04 5.85 -5.39
CA SER A 339 21.79 6.19 -3.99
C SER A 339 20.59 5.47 -3.36
N MET A 340 19.63 5.01 -4.16
CA MET A 340 18.50 4.18 -3.71
C MET A 340 18.82 2.68 -3.76
N VAL A 341 19.61 2.23 -4.74
CA VAL A 341 19.95 0.82 -4.95
C VAL A 341 20.96 0.30 -3.91
N ASP A 342 21.98 1.11 -3.57
CA ASP A 342 23.11 0.63 -2.76
C ASP A 342 22.74 0.35 -1.29
N ARG A 343 21.81 1.13 -0.75
CA ARG A 343 21.45 1.11 0.68
C ARG A 343 19.96 0.99 0.95
N GLY A 344 19.12 1.23 -0.07
CA GLY A 344 17.68 1.14 0.03
C GLY A 344 17.14 -0.15 -0.56
N VAL A 345 15.82 -0.16 -0.72
CA VAL A 345 15.08 -1.28 -1.29
C VAL A 345 14.64 -0.89 -2.71
N TRP A 346 15.09 -1.64 -3.71
CA TRP A 346 14.88 -1.32 -5.13
C TRP A 346 14.19 -2.44 -5.90
N THR A 347 13.31 -2.08 -6.84
CA THR A 347 12.72 -3.01 -7.82
C THR A 347 12.55 -2.35 -9.18
N PRO A 348 12.54 -3.08 -10.30
CA PRO A 348 12.22 -2.51 -11.60
C PRO A 348 10.81 -1.89 -11.67
N VAL A 349 9.88 -2.32 -10.82
CA VAL A 349 8.52 -1.75 -10.74
C VAL A 349 8.57 -0.27 -10.34
N VAL A 350 9.55 0.13 -9.52
CA VAL A 350 9.70 1.53 -9.11
C VAL A 350 10.53 2.37 -10.07
N GLU A 351 11.21 1.76 -11.06
CA GLU A 351 12.08 2.46 -12.02
C GLU A 351 11.31 3.54 -12.79
N ALA A 352 10.12 3.22 -13.32
CA ALA A 352 9.30 4.21 -14.04
C ALA A 352 8.91 5.42 -13.16
N HIS A 353 8.68 5.18 -11.86
CA HIS A 353 8.36 6.23 -10.90
C HIS A 353 9.58 7.05 -10.51
N ALA A 354 10.74 6.41 -10.41
CA ALA A 354 12.01 7.09 -10.16
C ALA A 354 12.40 8.00 -11.33
N VAL A 355 12.28 7.52 -12.58
CA VAL A 355 12.52 8.34 -13.78
C VAL A 355 11.61 9.56 -13.79
N LYS A 356 10.32 9.38 -13.51
CA LYS A 356 9.36 10.48 -13.43
C LYS A 356 9.74 11.48 -12.33
N ALA A 357 9.99 11.00 -11.12
CA ALA A 357 10.37 11.84 -9.98
C ALA A 357 11.67 12.62 -10.26
N TRP A 358 12.66 11.98 -10.90
CA TRP A 358 13.90 12.65 -11.28
C TRP A 358 13.67 13.81 -12.26
N GLY A 359 12.84 13.61 -13.29
CA GLY A 359 12.50 14.67 -14.23
C GLY A 359 11.86 15.90 -13.55
N GLU A 360 11.13 15.70 -12.45
CA GLU A 360 10.57 16.78 -11.64
C GLU A 360 11.62 17.44 -10.73
N LEU A 361 12.65 16.70 -10.30
CA LEU A 361 13.70 17.16 -9.38
C LEU A 361 14.89 17.86 -10.06
N GLU A 362 15.21 17.51 -11.31
CA GLU A 362 16.43 17.93 -12.01
C GLU A 362 16.60 19.46 -12.09
N GLY A 363 15.55 20.18 -12.52
CA GLY A 363 15.57 21.64 -12.60
C GLY A 363 15.80 22.30 -11.22
N PRO A 364 14.93 22.03 -10.23
CA PRO A 364 15.07 22.51 -8.86
C PRO A 364 16.42 22.19 -8.22
N LEU A 365 16.98 21.01 -8.49
CA LEU A 365 18.29 20.62 -7.98
C LEU A 365 19.42 21.49 -8.56
N GLY A 366 19.35 21.84 -9.86
CA GLY A 366 20.25 22.79 -10.49
C GLY A 366 20.18 24.18 -9.85
N GLU A 367 18.98 24.66 -9.55
CA GLU A 367 18.76 25.94 -8.87
C GLU A 367 19.32 25.95 -7.45
N TYR A 368 19.01 24.91 -6.66
CA TYR A 368 19.51 24.71 -5.30
C TYR A 368 21.04 24.80 -5.24
N ARG A 369 21.73 24.10 -6.15
CA ARG A 369 23.19 24.09 -6.26
C ARG A 369 23.79 25.43 -6.66
N SER A 370 23.06 26.20 -7.48
CA SER A 370 23.50 27.53 -7.91
C SER A 370 23.43 28.59 -6.81
N GLY A 371 22.99 28.23 -5.59
CA GLY A 371 22.83 29.16 -4.47
C GLY A 371 21.64 30.10 -4.61
N ARG A 372 20.82 29.94 -5.66
CA ARG A 372 19.58 30.70 -5.88
C ARG A 372 18.47 30.14 -5.00
N ARG A 373 18.55 30.41 -3.69
CA ARG A 373 17.56 29.98 -2.69
C ARG A 373 16.26 30.80 -2.70
N GLU A 374 16.12 31.84 -3.51
CA GLU A 374 14.98 32.79 -3.43
C GLU A 374 13.78 32.45 -4.34
N ILE A 375 13.82 31.40 -5.17
CA ILE A 375 12.76 31.13 -6.19
C ILE A 375 11.65 30.19 -5.68
N TRP A 376 11.63 29.86 -4.38
CA TRP A 376 10.71 28.83 -3.86
C TRP A 376 9.29 29.31 -3.51
N GLU A 377 8.94 30.57 -3.77
CA GLU A 377 7.56 31.09 -3.57
C GLU A 377 6.67 30.97 -4.82
N VAL A 378 7.22 30.64 -5.98
CA VAL A 378 6.50 30.78 -7.26
C VAL A 378 5.53 29.63 -7.58
N ARG A 379 5.58 28.49 -6.89
CA ARG A 379 4.61 27.40 -7.14
C ARG A 379 3.22 27.66 -6.54
N ARG A 380 3.06 28.69 -5.67
CA ARG A 380 1.74 29.15 -5.16
C ARG A 380 1.13 30.28 -5.97
N GLY A 381 1.93 31.03 -6.72
CA GLY A 381 1.42 32.06 -7.61
C GLY A 381 0.99 31.39 -8.90
N GLY A 382 -0.31 31.10 -9.03
CA GLY A 382 -0.89 30.77 -10.32
C GLY A 382 -0.34 31.75 -11.35
N VAL A 383 0.21 31.22 -12.44
CA VAL A 383 0.45 32.02 -13.62
C VAL A 383 -0.91 32.62 -13.97
N ASP A 384 -1.05 33.93 -13.83
CA ASP A 384 -2.07 34.69 -14.54
C ASP A 384 -1.76 34.48 -16.02
N VAL A 385 -2.34 33.41 -16.57
CA VAL A 385 -2.38 33.20 -18.01
C VAL A 385 -3.37 34.25 -18.49
N GLY A 386 -2.83 35.37 -18.99
CA GLY A 386 -3.62 36.34 -19.73
C GLY A 386 -4.50 35.63 -20.75
N GLU A 387 -5.74 36.09 -20.87
CA GLU A 387 -6.75 35.59 -21.81
C GLU A 387 -6.18 35.44 -23.23
N GLU A 388 -5.71 34.24 -23.57
CA GLU A 388 -5.53 33.82 -24.96
C GLU A 388 -6.54 32.72 -25.28
N GLN A 389 -7.66 33.18 -25.85
CA GLN A 389 -8.50 32.56 -26.87
C GLN A 389 -8.51 31.01 -26.93
N GLY A 390 -9.55 30.47 -26.29
CA GLY A 390 -10.47 29.52 -26.92
C GLY A 390 -9.87 28.39 -27.76
N VAL A 391 -9.24 27.42 -27.12
CA VAL A 391 -9.14 26.05 -27.66
C VAL A 391 -9.57 25.08 -26.57
N SER A 392 -10.74 24.46 -26.75
CA SER A 392 -11.23 23.39 -25.90
C SER A 392 -10.39 22.12 -26.12
N ILE A 393 -9.47 21.85 -25.21
CA ILE A 393 -8.79 20.56 -25.14
C ILE A 393 -9.72 19.59 -24.39
N PRO A 394 -10.10 18.44 -24.96
CA PRO A 394 -10.90 17.47 -24.24
C PRO A 394 -10.07 16.89 -23.09
N MET A 395 -10.61 16.91 -21.87
CA MET A 395 -10.07 16.14 -20.74
C MET A 395 -10.18 14.65 -21.08
N SER A 396 -9.12 14.07 -21.64
CA SER A 396 -8.99 12.62 -21.75
C SER A 396 -8.40 12.09 -20.45
N ASN A 397 -9.17 11.21 -19.80
CA ASN A 397 -8.76 10.43 -18.65
C ASN A 397 -7.50 9.59 -19.00
N PRO A 398 -6.34 9.82 -18.35
CA PRO A 398 -5.08 9.18 -18.73
C PRO A 398 -4.98 7.70 -18.32
N TYR A 399 -6.03 7.11 -17.75
CA TYR A 399 -6.06 5.69 -17.36
C TYR A 399 -6.77 4.77 -18.37
N ALA A 400 -7.14 5.28 -19.55
CA ALA A 400 -7.63 4.46 -20.65
C ALA A 400 -6.47 3.74 -21.37
N THR A 401 -6.11 2.56 -20.86
CA THR A 401 -5.45 1.44 -21.55
C THR A 401 -4.58 1.78 -22.78
N SER A 402 -3.27 1.93 -22.57
CA SER A 402 -2.29 1.67 -23.63
C SER A 402 -1.82 0.21 -23.51
N HIS A 403 -2.31 -0.63 -24.42
CA HIS A 403 -1.72 -1.93 -24.67
C HIS A 403 -0.20 -1.77 -24.90
N MET A 404 0.62 -2.43 -24.08
CA MET A 404 2.05 -2.60 -24.32
C MET A 404 2.23 -3.27 -25.70
N LYS A 405 2.55 -2.47 -26.71
CA LYS A 405 3.07 -2.96 -27.98
C LYS A 405 4.45 -3.56 -27.72
N LYS A 406 4.56 -4.88 -27.92
CA LYS A 406 5.84 -5.58 -28.11
C LYS A 406 6.65 -4.84 -29.17
N ILE A 407 7.80 -4.30 -28.79
CA ILE A 407 8.85 -3.92 -29.73
C ILE A 407 9.63 -5.19 -30.01
N PHE A 408 9.29 -5.89 -31.10
CA PHE A 408 10.25 -6.75 -31.79
C PHE A 408 10.93 -5.86 -32.84
N SER A 409 12.23 -5.61 -32.65
CA SER A 409 13.10 -5.18 -33.74
C SER A 409 13.24 -6.36 -34.69
N SER A 410 12.86 -6.13 -35.96
CA SER A 410 13.21 -6.99 -37.08
C SER A 410 14.01 -6.13 -38.04
N ASP A 411 15.31 -6.02 -37.79
CA ASP A 411 16.25 -5.58 -38.82
C ASP A 411 16.51 -6.78 -39.73
N GLY A 412 15.99 -6.68 -40.95
CA GLY A 412 16.25 -7.62 -42.02
C GLY A 412 17.59 -7.30 -42.67
N GLU A 413 18.46 -8.30 -42.74
CA GLU A 413 19.43 -8.40 -43.83
C GLU A 413 19.14 -9.66 -44.64
N GLY A 414 18.97 -9.46 -45.94
CA GLY A 414 18.64 -10.49 -46.89
C GLY A 414 19.83 -11.39 -47.20
N VAL A 415 19.54 -12.67 -47.36
CA VAL A 415 20.39 -13.58 -48.14
C VAL A 415 19.52 -14.16 -49.25
N LYS A 416 19.86 -13.80 -50.48
CA LYS A 416 19.38 -14.45 -51.70
C LYS A 416 19.90 -15.88 -51.72
N VAL A 417 19.02 -16.82 -52.07
CA VAL A 417 19.43 -18.08 -52.70
C VAL A 417 18.56 -18.24 -53.94
N ASP A 418 19.23 -18.27 -55.08
CA ASP A 418 18.67 -18.59 -56.40
C ASP A 418 18.40 -20.10 -56.52
N VAL A 419 17.26 -20.41 -57.14
CA VAL A 419 16.77 -21.69 -57.71
C VAL A 419 16.58 -22.87 -56.76
#